data_AF-A0A1F6BRX6-F1
#
_entry.id   AF-A0A1F6BRX6-F1
#
_cell.length_a   1.000
_cell.length_b   1.000
_cell.length_c   1.000
_cell.angle_alpha   90.00
_cell.angle_beta   90.00
_cell.angle_gamma   90.00
#
_symmetry.space_group_name_H-M   'P 1'
#
loop_
_entity.id
_entity.type
_entity.pdbx_description
1 polymer ?
#
loop_
_entity_poly.entity_id
_entity_poly.type
_entity_poly.pdbx_seq_one_letter_code
_entity_poly.pdbx_strand_id
1 'polypeptide(L)'
;MDVTYIKHRLDLYVGSIQYGVGNCKNAYAYLKQKNDELNEAWRNGTTHSLNELGHLDKVFKDYLILKIAGLFDKRGDTLSLFSLQKFLQNNLPDSEGLFAPGFVEIQNKYQDTIKKVVKVRHKAVAHTSDDFPDNILYTQDLLAMPIMEFLKDVENLAAQVGTITFPVR
;
A
#
# COMPACT_ATOMS: atom_id res chain seq x y z
N MET A 1 -10.78 -28.56 7.11
CA MET A 1 -11.33 -27.21 6.86
C MET A 1 -12.03 -27.28 5.51
N ASP A 2 -13.23 -26.72 5.39
CA ASP A 2 -14.06 -26.80 4.18
C ASP A 2 -13.40 -26.03 3.01
N VAL A 3 -13.34 -26.63 1.82
CA VAL A 3 -12.78 -26.02 0.60
C VAL A 3 -13.51 -24.73 0.27
N THR A 4 -14.84 -24.68 0.49
CA THR A 4 -15.63 -23.46 0.29
C THR A 4 -15.20 -22.34 1.23
N TYR A 5 -14.90 -22.66 2.49
CA TYR A 5 -14.38 -21.69 3.45
C TYR A 5 -12.99 -21.17 3.04
N ILE A 6 -12.08 -22.05 2.61
CA ILE A 6 -10.73 -21.66 2.19
C ILE A 6 -10.80 -20.77 0.94
N LYS A 7 -11.62 -21.12 -0.06
CA LYS A 7 -11.84 -20.28 -1.25
C LYS A 7 -12.40 -18.91 -0.89
N HIS A 8 -13.43 -18.87 -0.05
CA HIS A 8 -14.02 -17.61 0.41
C HIS A 8 -13.00 -16.71 1.13
N ARG A 9 -12.18 -17.29 2.02
CA ARG A 9 -11.11 -16.56 2.71
C ARG A 9 -10.05 -16.04 1.74
N LEU A 10 -9.65 -16.83 0.75
CA LEU A 10 -8.71 -16.41 -0.28
C LEU A 10 -9.27 -15.22 -1.08
N ASP A 11 -10.54 -15.29 -1.49
CA ASP A 11 -11.20 -14.22 -2.23
C ASP A 11 -11.29 -12.92 -1.41
N LEU A 12 -11.51 -13.02 -0.10
CA LEU A 12 -11.46 -11.86 0.79
C LEU A 12 -10.07 -11.21 0.84
N TYR A 13 -9.00 -12.00 0.93
CA TYR A 13 -7.63 -11.46 0.90
C TYR A 13 -7.35 -10.77 -0.43
N VAL A 14 -7.59 -11.46 -1.55
CA VAL A 14 -7.33 -10.93 -2.89
C VAL A 14 -8.16 -9.69 -3.16
N GLY A 15 -9.47 -9.73 -2.89
CA GLY A 15 -10.38 -8.61 -3.09
C GLY A 15 -10.01 -7.41 -2.22
N SER A 16 -9.65 -7.61 -0.94
CA SER A 16 -9.20 -6.53 -0.06
C SER A 16 -7.90 -5.88 -0.54
N ILE A 17 -6.92 -6.68 -0.97
CA ILE A 17 -5.65 -6.18 -1.51
C ILE A 17 -5.89 -5.40 -2.80
N GLN A 18 -6.64 -5.95 -3.75
CA GLN A 18 -6.95 -5.28 -5.02
C GLN A 18 -7.72 -3.98 -4.80
N TYR A 19 -8.73 -3.98 -3.92
CA TYR A 19 -9.47 -2.77 -3.56
C TYR A 19 -8.56 -1.71 -2.93
N GLY A 20 -7.71 -2.11 -1.98
CA GLY A 20 -6.74 -1.22 -1.34
C GLY A 20 -5.77 -0.61 -2.35
N VAL A 21 -5.23 -1.44 -3.24
CA VAL A 21 -4.31 -1.03 -4.30
C VAL A 21 -4.98 -0.08 -5.30
N GLY A 22 -6.21 -0.38 -5.74
CA GLY A 22 -7.00 0.49 -6.61
C GLY A 22 -7.17 1.89 -6.03
N ASN A 23 -7.56 1.97 -4.75
CA ASN A 23 -7.71 3.24 -4.06
C ASN A 23 -6.37 3.97 -3.87
N CYS A 24 -5.28 3.26 -3.60
CA CYS A 24 -3.95 3.86 -3.53
C CYS A 24 -3.52 4.46 -4.88
N LYS A 25 -3.79 3.77 -6.00
CA LYS A 25 -3.48 4.32 -7.34
C LYS A 25 -4.25 5.61 -7.61
N ASN A 26 -5.54 5.66 -7.27
CA ASN A 26 -6.36 6.86 -7.38
C ASN A 26 -5.85 7.98 -6.47
N ALA A 27 -5.58 7.69 -5.21
CA ALA A 27 -5.04 8.66 -4.26
C ALA A 27 -3.68 9.22 -4.70
N TYR A 28 -2.81 8.40 -5.30
CA TYR A 28 -1.54 8.84 -5.87
C TYR A 28 -1.73 9.79 -7.05
N ALA A 29 -2.66 9.49 -7.95
CA ALA A 29 -2.99 10.37 -9.06
C ALA A 29 -3.55 11.73 -8.57
N TYR A 30 -4.45 11.71 -7.59
CA TYR A 30 -4.97 12.94 -6.97
C TYR A 30 -3.89 13.72 -6.23
N LEU A 31 -3.00 13.05 -5.49
CA LEU A 31 -1.88 13.71 -4.81
C LEU A 31 -1.00 14.45 -5.82
N LYS A 32 -0.64 13.79 -6.93
CA LYS A 32 0.16 14.43 -7.99
C LYS A 32 -0.55 15.66 -8.54
N GLN A 33 -1.83 15.52 -8.91
CA GLN A 33 -2.63 16.62 -9.42
C GLN A 33 -2.69 17.80 -8.43
N LYS A 34 -2.97 17.53 -7.15
CA LYS A 34 -3.08 18.59 -6.13
C LYS A 34 -1.74 19.24 -5.78
N ASN A 35 -0.65 18.48 -5.80
CA ASN A 35 0.69 19.04 -5.68
C ASN A 35 1.02 19.98 -6.86
N ASP A 36 0.65 19.61 -8.09
CA ASP A 36 0.88 20.45 -9.27
C ASP A 36 0.05 21.76 -9.19
N GLU A 37 -1.23 21.66 -8.84
CA GLU A 37 -2.11 22.82 -8.58
C GLU A 37 -1.56 23.72 -7.44
N LEU A 38 -1.06 23.13 -6.36
CA LEU A 38 -0.47 23.86 -5.22
C LEU A 38 0.78 24.65 -5.64
N ASN A 39 1.68 24.02 -6.40
CA ASN A 39 2.89 24.67 -6.89
C ASN A 39 2.58 25.83 -7.85
N GLU A 40 1.54 25.68 -8.68
CA GLU A 40 1.08 26.76 -9.56
C GLU A 40 0.46 27.92 -8.77
N ALA A 41 -0.46 27.62 -7.84
CA ALA A 41 -1.06 28.63 -6.97
C ALA A 41 -0.01 29.39 -6.14
N TRP A 42 1.05 28.70 -5.70
CA TRP A 42 2.16 29.31 -4.97
C TRP A 42 2.91 30.32 -5.84
N ARG A 43 3.14 30.00 -7.13
CA ARG A 43 3.76 30.92 -8.10
C ARG A 43 2.89 32.13 -8.41
N ASN A 44 1.56 31.95 -8.40
CA ASN A 44 0.59 32.97 -8.78
C ASN A 44 0.08 33.83 -7.59
N GLY A 45 0.42 33.47 -6.34
CA GLY A 45 0.15 34.31 -5.16
C GLY A 45 -1.27 34.27 -4.59
N THR A 46 -2.11 33.29 -4.95
CA THR A 46 -3.50 33.19 -4.46
C THR A 46 -3.60 32.41 -3.14
N THR A 47 -3.90 33.10 -2.02
CA THR A 47 -3.75 32.54 -0.66
C THR A 47 -4.86 31.56 -0.21
N HIS A 48 -6.13 31.80 -0.58
CA HIS A 48 -7.23 30.92 -0.14
C HIS A 48 -7.15 29.52 -0.75
N SER A 49 -6.77 29.43 -2.03
CA SER A 49 -6.53 28.16 -2.72
C SER A 49 -5.37 27.35 -2.12
N LEU A 50 -4.36 28.01 -1.54
CA LEU A 50 -3.18 27.32 -0.98
C LEU A 50 -3.52 26.49 0.26
N ASN A 51 -4.42 26.98 1.13
CA ASN A 51 -4.79 26.27 2.35
C ASN A 51 -5.58 24.99 2.03
N GLU A 52 -6.55 25.06 1.12
CA GLU A 52 -7.33 23.90 0.70
C GLU A 52 -6.47 22.88 -0.04
N LEU A 53 -5.64 23.32 -0.99
CA LEU A 53 -4.73 22.45 -1.73
C LEU A 53 -3.70 21.78 -0.81
N GLY A 54 -3.14 22.53 0.15
CA GLY A 54 -2.21 21.98 1.16
C GLY A 54 -2.87 20.97 2.10
N HIS A 55 -4.15 21.17 2.45
CA HIS A 55 -4.90 20.19 3.22
C HIS A 55 -5.12 18.89 2.43
N LEU A 56 -5.56 18.99 1.18
CA LEU A 56 -5.78 17.83 0.32
C LEU A 56 -4.48 17.05 0.04
N ASP A 57 -3.38 17.77 -0.22
CA ASP A 57 -2.04 17.19 -0.35
C ASP A 57 -1.69 16.32 0.87
N LYS A 58 -1.85 16.88 2.08
CA LYS A 58 -1.61 16.14 3.32
C LYS A 58 -2.51 14.90 3.44
N VAL A 59 -3.81 15.04 3.19
CA VAL A 59 -4.79 13.94 3.32
C VAL A 59 -4.43 12.78 2.40
N PHE A 60 -4.15 13.03 1.13
CA PHE A 60 -3.79 11.96 0.19
C PHE A 60 -2.44 11.34 0.51
N LYS A 61 -1.46 12.14 0.94
CA LYS A 61 -0.16 11.64 1.38
C LYS A 61 -0.29 10.71 2.59
N ASP A 62 -0.99 11.14 3.63
CA ASP A 62 -1.18 10.35 4.86
C ASP A 62 -1.96 9.06 4.55
N TYR A 63 -2.99 9.14 3.69
CA TYR A 63 -3.73 7.98 3.21
C TYR A 63 -2.80 6.95 2.54
N LEU A 64 -1.96 7.39 1.59
CA LEU A 64 -1.01 6.52 0.89
C LEU A 64 -0.04 5.86 1.86
N ILE A 65 0.54 6.62 2.78
CA ILE A 65 1.48 6.11 3.78
C ILE A 65 0.82 5.01 4.62
N LEU A 66 -0.39 5.27 5.14
CA LEU A 66 -1.12 4.33 5.98
C LEU A 66 -1.45 3.04 5.21
N LYS A 67 -1.99 3.17 4.00
CA LYS A 67 -2.45 2.02 3.22
C LYS A 67 -1.30 1.17 2.66
N ILE A 68 -0.26 1.80 2.13
CA ILE A 68 0.91 1.08 1.60
C ILE A 68 1.64 0.35 2.73
N ALA A 69 1.85 0.99 3.87
CA ALA A 69 2.46 0.31 5.02
C ALA A 69 1.57 -0.84 5.54
N GLY A 70 0.24 -0.68 5.50
CA GLY A 70 -0.72 -1.70 5.92
C GLY A 70 -0.66 -2.99 5.08
N LEU A 71 -0.23 -2.92 3.81
CA LEU A 71 0.01 -4.11 2.98
C LEU A 71 1.08 -5.04 3.56
N PHE A 72 1.95 -4.52 4.45
CA PHE A 72 3.04 -5.25 5.08
C PHE A 72 2.84 -5.43 6.59
N ASP A 73 1.63 -5.24 7.11
CA ASP A 73 1.36 -5.52 8.51
C ASP A 73 1.50 -7.01 8.81
N LYS A 74 2.24 -7.32 9.87
CA LYS A 74 2.46 -8.70 10.35
C LYS A 74 1.40 -9.18 11.33
N ARG A 75 0.41 -8.34 11.65
CA ARG A 75 -0.67 -8.70 12.57
C ARG A 75 -1.61 -9.70 11.89
N GLY A 76 -2.10 -10.69 12.63
CA GLY A 76 -2.91 -11.78 12.07
C GLY A 76 -4.36 -11.40 11.76
N ASP A 77 -4.80 -10.22 12.21
CA ASP A 77 -6.14 -9.66 12.05
C ASP A 77 -6.26 -8.70 10.85
N THR A 78 -5.14 -8.37 10.18
CA THR A 78 -5.15 -7.53 8.98
C THR A 78 -5.18 -8.37 7.71
N LEU A 79 -5.78 -7.82 6.65
CA LEU A 79 -5.76 -8.41 5.31
C LEU A 79 -4.56 -7.86 4.52
N SER A 80 -3.36 -8.27 4.92
CA SER A 80 -2.05 -7.88 4.38
C SER A 80 -1.41 -8.97 3.52
N LEU A 81 -0.33 -8.64 2.79
CA LEU A 81 0.46 -9.62 2.03
C LEU A 81 1.10 -10.69 2.94
N PHE A 82 1.54 -10.32 4.15
CA PHE A 82 2.05 -11.29 5.12
C PHE A 82 0.96 -12.24 5.64
N SER A 83 -0.23 -11.69 5.92
CA SER A 83 -1.36 -12.51 6.37
C SER A 83 -1.83 -13.48 5.28
N LEU A 84 -1.79 -13.06 4.01
CA LEU A 84 -2.05 -13.91 2.85
C LEU A 84 -0.99 -15.00 2.71
N GLN A 85 0.30 -14.65 2.82
CA GLN A 85 1.39 -15.65 2.81
C GLN A 85 1.15 -16.74 3.86
N LYS A 86 0.88 -16.34 5.11
CA LYS A 86 0.63 -17.25 6.22
C LYS A 86 -0.63 -18.10 5.98
N PHE A 87 -1.67 -17.51 5.41
CA PHE A 87 -2.89 -18.23 5.04
C PHE A 87 -2.59 -19.31 3.98
N LEU A 88 -1.83 -18.97 2.93
CA LEU A 88 -1.42 -19.90 1.88
C LEU A 88 -0.56 -21.03 2.46
N GLN A 89 0.46 -20.72 3.27
CA GLN A 89 1.30 -21.72 3.94
C GLN A 89 0.49 -22.75 4.74
N ASN A 90 -0.53 -22.28 5.48
CA ASN A 90 -1.30 -23.14 6.37
C ASN A 90 -2.38 -23.96 5.68
N ASN A 91 -2.93 -23.48 4.55
CA ASN A 91 -4.13 -24.06 3.94
C ASN A 91 -3.91 -24.55 2.51
N LEU A 92 -2.92 -24.01 1.80
CA LEU A 92 -2.60 -24.27 0.40
C LEU A 92 -1.08 -24.27 0.17
N PRO A 93 -0.32 -25.17 0.82
CA PRO A 93 1.14 -25.17 0.75
C PRO A 93 1.66 -25.33 -0.69
N ASP A 94 0.96 -26.12 -1.52
CA ASP A 94 1.30 -26.29 -2.94
C ASP A 94 1.17 -24.97 -3.74
N SER A 95 0.30 -24.05 -3.28
CA SER A 95 0.11 -22.74 -3.88
C SER A 95 0.99 -21.64 -3.28
N GLU A 96 1.68 -21.92 -2.16
CA GLU A 96 2.65 -20.99 -1.60
C GLU A 96 3.77 -20.70 -2.60
N GLY A 97 4.23 -21.74 -3.32
CA GLY A 97 5.26 -21.62 -4.35
C GLY A 97 4.90 -20.67 -5.51
N LEU A 98 3.62 -20.33 -5.68
CA LEU A 98 3.16 -19.34 -6.67
C LEU A 98 3.21 -17.90 -6.13
N PHE A 99 3.00 -17.71 -4.83
CA PHE A 99 2.97 -16.38 -4.22
C PHE A 99 4.32 -15.94 -3.66
N ALA A 100 5.03 -16.83 -2.95
CA ALA A 100 6.24 -16.49 -2.22
C ALA A 100 7.35 -15.89 -3.11
N PRO A 101 7.64 -16.42 -4.31
CA PRO A 101 8.66 -15.82 -5.19
C PRO A 101 8.31 -14.39 -5.60
N GLY A 102 7.07 -14.15 -6.04
CA GLY A 102 6.62 -12.82 -6.44
C GLY A 102 6.56 -11.84 -5.26
N PHE A 103 6.17 -12.31 -4.08
CA PHE A 103 6.19 -11.47 -2.88
C PHE A 103 7.61 -11.07 -2.48
N VAL A 104 8.55 -12.01 -2.51
CA VAL A 104 9.98 -11.74 -2.24
C VAL A 104 10.56 -10.79 -3.29
N GLU A 105 10.21 -10.96 -4.57
CA GLU A 105 10.62 -10.05 -5.64
C GLU A 105 10.15 -8.62 -5.37
N ILE A 106 8.87 -8.42 -5.05
CA ILE A 106 8.32 -7.11 -4.68
C ILE A 106 9.05 -6.53 -3.46
N GLN A 107 9.28 -7.34 -2.42
CA GLN A 107 9.96 -6.89 -1.20
C GLN A 107 11.38 -6.42 -1.49
N ASN A 108 12.11 -7.12 -2.36
CA ASN A 108 13.47 -6.78 -2.73
C ASN A 108 13.52 -5.55 -3.65
N LYS A 109 12.69 -5.55 -4.70
CA LYS A 109 12.62 -4.47 -5.70
C LYS A 109 12.23 -3.13 -5.07
N TYR A 110 11.33 -3.14 -4.08
CA TYR A 110 10.80 -1.93 -3.46
C TYR A 110 11.23 -1.75 -2.00
N GLN A 111 12.31 -2.41 -1.58
CA GLN A 111 12.73 -2.47 -0.18
C GLN A 111 12.84 -1.09 0.47
N ASP A 112 13.46 -0.12 -0.22
CA ASP A 112 13.67 1.23 0.33
C ASP A 112 12.37 2.03 0.41
N THR A 113 11.49 1.87 -0.58
CA THR A 113 10.14 2.48 -0.58
C THR A 113 9.34 1.96 0.60
N ILE A 114 9.29 0.63 0.78
CA ILE A 114 8.56 -0.03 1.86
C ILE A 114 9.13 0.41 3.21
N LYS A 115 10.45 0.36 3.40
CA LYS A 115 11.12 0.79 4.64
C LYS A 115 10.79 2.23 4.98
N LYS A 116 10.87 3.15 4.01
CA LYS A 116 10.61 4.57 4.21
C LYS A 116 9.15 4.81 4.61
N VAL A 117 8.20 4.23 3.87
CA VAL A 117 6.76 4.37 4.15
C VAL A 117 6.37 3.77 5.51
N VAL A 118 6.86 2.56 5.83
CA VAL A 118 6.60 1.92 7.13
C VAL A 118 7.20 2.72 8.29
N LYS A 119 8.42 3.25 8.14
CA LYS A 119 9.07 4.11 9.15
C LYS A 119 8.24 5.36 9.42
N VAL A 120 7.76 6.04 8.37
CA VAL A 120 6.93 7.24 8.49
C VAL A 120 5.60 6.90 9.16
N ARG A 121 4.95 5.79 8.77
CA ARG A 121 3.71 5.33 9.43
C ARG A 121 3.90 5.08 10.92
N HIS A 122 4.93 4.35 11.31
CA HIS A 122 5.19 4.04 12.73
C HIS A 122 5.31 5.30 13.57
N LYS A 123 6.03 6.31 13.07
CA LYS A 123 6.19 7.59 13.77
C LYS A 123 4.87 8.37 13.83
N ALA A 124 4.10 8.40 12.76
CA ALA A 124 2.80 9.06 12.71
C ALA A 124 1.79 8.45 13.72
N VAL A 125 1.78 7.12 13.86
CA VAL A 125 0.86 6.39 14.77
C VAL A 125 1.35 6.41 16.22
N ALA A 126 2.66 6.41 16.46
CA ALA A 126 3.20 6.33 17.82
C ALA A 126 3.09 7.65 18.61
N HIS A 127 2.63 8.76 17.98
CA HIS A 127 2.60 10.10 18.58
C HIS A 127 3.92 10.47 19.30
N THR A 128 5.05 9.92 18.85
CA THR A 128 6.35 10.12 19.49
C THR A 128 6.77 11.57 19.27
N SER A 129 6.84 12.32 20.37
CA SER A 129 7.21 13.74 20.46
C SER A 129 8.70 13.99 20.20
N ASP A 130 9.28 13.33 19.20
CA ASP A 130 10.72 13.48 18.93
C ASP A 130 10.95 14.73 18.07
N ASP A 131 11.68 15.69 18.66
CA ASP A 131 12.14 17.01 18.21
C ASP A 131 12.97 17.05 16.90
N PHE A 132 12.71 16.18 15.92
CA PHE A 132 13.49 16.11 14.68
C PHE A 132 12.70 16.51 13.43
N PRO A 133 13.19 17.49 12.63
CA PRO A 133 12.59 17.88 11.35
C PRO A 133 12.74 16.82 10.23
N ASP A 134 13.56 15.78 10.43
CA ASP A 134 13.79 14.66 9.49
C ASP A 134 12.61 13.67 9.36
N ASN A 135 11.47 13.98 9.98
CA ASN A 135 10.30 13.12 10.08
C ASN A 135 9.24 13.36 9.00
N ILE A 136 9.46 14.36 8.14
CA ILE A 136 8.50 14.75 7.12
C ILE A 136 8.84 14.01 5.82
N LEU A 137 7.93 13.13 5.41
CA LEU A 137 7.89 12.72 4.00
C LEU A 137 7.27 13.87 3.22
N TYR A 138 8.06 14.56 2.39
CA TYR A 138 7.52 15.58 1.50
C TYR A 138 6.77 14.91 0.35
N THR A 139 5.74 15.59 -0.17
CA THR A 139 4.96 15.05 -1.29
C THR A 139 5.85 14.77 -2.50
N GLN A 140 6.80 15.64 -2.81
CA GLN A 140 7.74 15.42 -3.91
C GLN A 140 8.58 14.16 -3.74
N ASP A 141 9.02 13.85 -2.51
CA ASP A 141 9.76 12.61 -2.24
C ASP A 141 8.89 11.37 -2.46
N LEU A 142 7.63 11.42 -2.03
CA LEU A 142 6.68 10.33 -2.24
C LEU A 142 6.34 10.17 -3.73
N LEU A 143 6.19 11.26 -4.47
CA LEU A 143 5.93 11.27 -5.91
C LEU A 143 7.15 10.86 -6.75
N ALA A 144 8.37 10.97 -6.20
CA ALA A 144 9.59 10.49 -6.82
C ALA A 144 9.84 8.99 -6.60
N MET A 145 9.17 8.37 -5.64
CA MET A 145 9.24 6.92 -5.42
C MET A 145 8.47 6.16 -6.52
N PRO A 146 8.85 4.90 -6.80
CA PRO A 146 8.15 4.07 -7.78
C PRO A 146 6.82 3.49 -7.24
N ILE A 147 6.00 4.31 -6.56
CA ILE A 147 4.77 3.88 -5.88
C ILE A 147 3.77 3.27 -6.86
N MET A 148 3.60 3.88 -8.04
CA MET A 148 2.65 3.38 -9.05
C MET A 148 3.08 2.02 -9.61
N GLU A 149 4.38 1.82 -9.82
CA GLU A 149 4.93 0.55 -10.28
C GLU A 149 4.78 -0.53 -9.20
N PHE A 150 5.15 -0.18 -7.96
CA PHE A 150 4.93 -1.02 -6.78
C PHE A 150 3.47 -1.50 -6.66
N LEU A 151 2.51 -0.58 -6.78
CA LEU A 151 1.09 -0.90 -6.68
C LEU A 151 0.64 -1.83 -7.81
N LYS A 152 1.16 -1.66 -9.04
CA LYS A 152 0.85 -2.56 -10.17
C LYS A 152 1.41 -3.96 -9.93
N ASP A 153 2.64 -4.07 -9.44
CA ASP A 153 3.24 -5.37 -9.15
C ASP A 153 2.48 -6.12 -8.06
N VAL A 154 2.02 -5.41 -7.01
CA VAL A 154 1.15 -5.99 -5.97
C VAL A 154 -0.21 -6.43 -6.53
N GLU A 155 -0.83 -5.62 -7.39
CA GLU A 155 -2.10 -5.98 -8.04
C GLU A 155 -1.96 -7.23 -8.91
N ASN A 156 -0.89 -7.32 -9.70
CA ASN A 156 -0.60 -8.47 -10.55
C ASN A 156 -0.39 -9.73 -9.72
N LEU A 157 0.38 -9.65 -8.63
CA LEU A 157 0.59 -10.77 -7.72
C LEU A 157 -0.73 -11.22 -7.08
N ALA A 158 -1.55 -10.28 -6.59
CA ALA A 158 -2.85 -10.59 -6.02
C ALA A 158 -3.81 -11.24 -7.05
N ALA A 159 -3.80 -10.76 -8.29
CA ALA A 159 -4.60 -11.34 -9.37
C ALA A 159 -4.17 -12.79 -9.70
N GLN A 160 -2.86 -13.07 -9.76
CA GLN A 160 -2.33 -14.42 -9.97
C GLN A 160 -2.75 -15.38 -8.85
N VAL A 161 -2.74 -14.93 -7.59
CA VAL A 161 -3.23 -15.73 -6.47
C VAL A 161 -4.74 -15.98 -6.58
N GLY A 162 -5.51 -15.00 -7.06
CA GLY A 162 -6.96 -15.14 -7.23
C GLY A 162 -7.39 -16.23 -8.22
N THR A 163 -6.50 -16.65 -9.12
CA THR A 163 -6.76 -17.72 -10.09
C THR A 163 -6.41 -19.12 -9.59
N ILE A 164 -5.88 -19.25 -8.36
CA ILE A 164 -5.61 -20.55 -7.75
C ILE A 164 -6.88 -21.39 -7.73
N THR A 165 -6.81 -22.56 -8.37
CA THR A 165 -7.88 -23.54 -8.37
C THR A 165 -7.66 -24.53 -7.25
N PHE A 166 -8.75 -24.88 -6.57
CA PHE A 166 -8.72 -25.85 -5.48
C PHE A 166 -9.03 -27.21 -6.07
N PRO A 167 -8.19 -28.24 -5.86
CA PRO A 167 -8.56 -29.59 -6.26
C PRO A 167 -9.80 -29.98 -5.45
N VAL A 168 -10.89 -30.29 -6.16
CA VAL A 168 -12.05 -30.96 -5.58
C VAL A 168 -11.55 -32.36 -5.21
N ARG A 169 -11.38 -32.62 -3.92
CA ARG A 169 -11.10 -33.97 -3.40
C ARG A 169 -12.39 -34.65 -3.03
#